data_AF-A0A453ILQ7-F1
#
_entry.id   AF-A0A453ILQ7-F1
#
_cell.length_a   1.000
_cell.length_b   1.000
_cell.length_c   1.000
_cell.angle_alpha   90.00
_cell.angle_beta   90.00
_cell.angle_gamma   90.00
#
_symmetry.space_group_name_H-M   'P 1'
#
loop_
_entity.id
_entity.type
_entity.pdbx_description
1 polymer ?
#
loop_
_entity_poly.entity_id
_entity_poly.type
_entity_poly.pdbx_seq_one_letter_code
_entity_poly.pdbx_strand_id
1 'polypeptide(L)' 'GKFSKSHGIGVFGNDAKTTNIPSEVWRYYLLMNRPEVSDTLFTWADLQAKLNSELLNNLGNFINRVLSFVAKPA' A
#
# COMPACT_ATOMS: atom_id res chain seq x y z
N GLY A 1 -1.36 0.90 -18.74
CA GLY A 1 -1.40 -0.25 -19.68
C GLY A 1 -2.20 -1.38 -19.06
N LYS A 2 -2.60 -2.39 -19.85
CA LYS A 2 -3.32 -3.57 -19.34
C LYS A 2 -2.33 -4.64 -18.84
N PHE A 3 -2.74 -5.46 -17.88
CA PHE A 3 -1.98 -6.63 -17.45
C PHE A 3 -1.83 -7.63 -18.62
N SER A 4 -0.64 -8.22 -18.79
CA SER A 4 -0.39 -9.22 -19.82
C SER A 4 0.67 -10.23 -19.37
N LYS A 5 0.26 -11.49 -19.15
CA LYS A 5 1.20 -12.56 -18.77
C LYS A 5 2.18 -12.88 -19.88
N SER A 6 1.72 -12.97 -21.13
CA SER A 6 2.57 -13.31 -22.28
C SER A 6 3.64 -12.26 -22.56
N HIS A 7 3.37 -10.99 -22.25
CA HIS A 7 4.32 -9.89 -22.42
C HIS A 7 5.06 -9.52 -21.12
N GLY A 8 4.83 -10.25 -20.01
CA GLY A 8 5.45 -9.95 -18.71
C GLY A 8 5.07 -8.59 -18.12
N ILE A 9 3.87 -8.07 -18.43
CA ILE A 9 3.42 -6.75 -18.01
C ILE A 9 2.45 -6.86 -16.84
N GLY A 10 2.82 -6.28 -15.70
CA GLY A 10 1.99 -6.15 -14.51
C GLY A 10 2.47 -7.01 -13.33
N VAL A 11 1.87 -6.78 -12.18
CA VAL A 11 2.13 -7.54 -10.94
C VAL A 11 1.02 -8.56 -10.75
N PHE A 12 1.34 -9.85 -10.81
CA PHE A 12 0.40 -10.94 -10.55
C PHE A 12 0.48 -11.41 -9.09
N GLY A 13 -0.51 -12.19 -8.64
CA GLY A 13 -0.60 -12.61 -7.25
C GLY A 13 0.61 -13.40 -6.72
N ASN A 14 1.32 -14.12 -7.60
CA ASN A 14 2.57 -14.79 -7.23
C ASN A 14 3.73 -13.80 -7.11
N ASP A 15 3.79 -12.79 -7.99
CA ASP A 15 4.81 -11.74 -7.96
C ASP A 15 4.67 -10.88 -6.70
N ALA A 16 3.43 -10.58 -6.30
CA ALA A 16 3.13 -9.83 -5.08
C ALA A 16 3.81 -10.46 -3.84
N LYS A 17 3.81 -11.80 -3.73
CA LYS A 17 4.48 -12.52 -2.65
C LYS A 17 5.99 -12.35 -2.68
N THR A 18 6.59 -12.28 -3.87
CA THR A 18 8.04 -12.13 -4.03
C THR A 18 8.55 -10.71 -3.79
N THR A 19 7.65 -9.72 -3.77
CA THR A 19 8.04 -8.30 -3.56
C THR A 19 8.47 -7.98 -2.13
N ASN A 20 8.21 -8.87 -1.17
CA ASN A 20 8.40 -8.63 0.26
C ASN A 20 7.62 -7.42 0.82
N ILE A 21 6.64 -6.91 0.06
CA ILE A 21 5.71 -5.89 0.52
C ILE A 21 4.60 -6.58 1.33
N PRO A 22 4.31 -6.13 2.57
CA PRO A 22 3.25 -6.73 3.39
C PRO A 22 1.89 -6.74 2.68
N SER A 23 1.10 -7.78 2.92
CA SER A 23 -0.19 -7.97 2.26
C SER A 23 -1.18 -6.83 2.53
N GLU A 24 -1.06 -6.22 3.69
CA GLU A 24 -1.85 -5.11 4.21
C GLU A 24 -1.63 -3.85 3.39
N VAL A 25 -0.40 -3.61 2.93
CA VAL A 25 -0.06 -2.50 2.04
C VAL A 25 -0.75 -2.66 0.70
N TRP A 26 -0.70 -3.87 0.12
CA TRP A 26 -1.41 -4.19 -1.12
C TRP A 26 -2.91 -4.00 -0.96
N ARG A 27 -3.49 -4.52 0.12
CA ARG A 27 -4.94 -4.38 0.40
C ARG A 27 -5.33 -2.92 0.53
N TYR A 28 -4.58 -2.15 1.30
CA TYR A 28 -4.86 -0.72 1.48
C TYR A 28 -4.82 0.02 0.15
N TYR A 29 -3.74 -0.13 -0.61
CA TYR A 29 -3.57 0.58 -1.87
C TYR A 29 -4.63 0.22 -2.92
N LEU A 30 -4.94 -1.07 -3.07
CA LEU A 30 -5.94 -1.55 -4.03
C LEU A 30 -7.36 -1.12 -3.67
N LEU A 31 -7.68 -1.05 -2.37
CA LEU A 31 -8.98 -0.56 -1.91
C LEU A 31 -9.09 0.96 -2.02
N MET A 32 -8.01 1.69 -1.71
CA MET A 32 -7.97 3.15 -1.83
C MET A 32 -8.07 3.61 -3.30
N ASN A 33 -7.52 2.83 -4.23
CA ASN A 33 -7.61 3.07 -5.66
C ASN A 33 -8.63 2.15 -6.35
N ARG A 34 -9.67 1.72 -5.62
CA ARG A 34 -10.71 0.85 -6.18
C ARG A 34 -11.42 1.59 -7.32
N PRO A 35 -11.46 1.02 -8.55
CA PRO A 35 -12.12 1.66 -9.67
C PRO A 35 -13.65 1.52 -9.53
N GLU A 36 -14.29 2.45 -8.82
CA GLU A 36 -15.73 2.41 -8.57
C GLU A 36 -16.55 3.13 -9.65
N VAL A 37 -16.00 4.23 -10.19
CA VAL A 37 -16.68 5.07 -11.19
C VAL A 37 -15.92 5.09 -12.51
N SER A 38 -14.58 5.14 -12.43
CA SER A 38 -13.69 5.16 -13.59
C SER A 38 -12.48 4.26 -13.34
N ASP A 39 -11.83 3.88 -14.43
CA ASP A 39 -10.61 3.07 -14.39
C ASP A 39 -9.51 3.75 -13.57
N THR A 40 -8.77 2.94 -12.82
CA THR A 40 -7.57 3.37 -12.09
C THR A 40 -6.32 2.70 -12.66
N LEU A 41 -5.18 3.37 -12.54
CA LEU A 41 -3.89 2.87 -13.02
C LEU A 41 -2.96 2.63 -11.83
N PHE A 42 -2.49 1.40 -11.70
CA PHE A 42 -1.41 1.07 -10.76
C PHE A 42 -0.09 1.71 -11.21
N THR A 43 0.60 2.38 -10.30
CA THR A 43 2.02 2.76 -10.48
C THR A 43 2.81 2.52 -9.20
N TRP A 44 4.08 2.13 -9.34
CA TRP A 44 4.97 1.93 -8.18
C TRP A 44 5.20 3.22 -7.39
N ALA A 45 5.31 4.36 -8.08
CA ALA A 45 5.51 5.65 -7.45
C ALA A 45 4.30 6.03 -6.57
N ASP A 46 3.08 5.81 -7.05
CA ASP A 46 1.87 6.10 -6.27
C ASP A 46 1.70 5.13 -5.09
N LEU A 47 2.03 3.84 -5.25
CA LEU A 47 2.06 2.88 -4.14
C LEU A 47 3.00 3.35 -3.02
N GLN A 48 4.23 3.73 -3.37
CA GLN A 48 5.21 4.23 -2.41
C GLN A 48 4.77 5.54 -1.77
N ALA A 49 4.22 6.46 -2.56
CA ALA A 49 3.74 7.75 -2.07
C ALA A 49 2.64 7.57 -1.03
N LYS A 50 1.60 6.78 -1.33
CA LYS A 50 0.48 6.52 -0.41
C LYS A 50 0.92 5.77 0.85
N LEU A 51 1.81 4.79 0.72
CA LEU A 51 2.37 4.12 1.90
C LEU A 51 3.10 5.11 2.82
N ASN A 52 3.93 5.99 2.27
CA ASN A 52 4.70 6.93 3.08
C ASN A 52 3.80 8.03 3.68
N SER A 53 2.91 8.62 2.90
CA SER A 53 2.11 9.77 3.36
C SER A 53 0.91 9.35 4.21
N GLU A 54 0.21 8.29 3.84
CA GLU A 54 -1.06 7.89 4.48
C GLU A 54 -0.84 6.86 5.59
N LEU A 55 -0.04 5.81 5.33
CA LEU A 55 0.18 4.75 6.33
C LEU A 55 1.28 5.09 7.32
N LEU A 56 2.47 5.51 6.87
CA LEU A 56 3.61 5.76 7.75
C LEU A 56 3.46 7.10 8.50
N ASN A 57 3.36 8.20 7.76
CA ASN A 57 3.40 9.55 8.35
C ASN A 57 2.11 9.96 9.06
N ASN A 58 0.98 9.35 8.72
CA ASN A 58 -0.31 9.65 9.33
C ASN A 58 -0.76 8.55 10.29
N LEU A 59 -1.35 7.45 9.80
CA LEU A 59 -1.96 6.42 10.67
C LEU A 59 -0.94 5.78 11.63
N GLY A 60 0.20 5.35 11.10
CA GLY A 60 1.27 4.71 11.85
C GLY A 60 1.89 5.66 12.87
N ASN A 61 2.15 6.90 12.48
CA ASN A 61 2.63 7.93 13.39
C ASN A 61 1.64 8.21 14.53
N PHE A 62 0.34 8.34 14.23
CA PHE A 62 -0.69 8.54 15.26
C PHE A 62 -0.71 7.38 16.27
N ILE A 63 -0.83 6.14 15.79
CA ILE A 63 -0.84 4.95 16.65
C ILE A 63 0.44 4.87 17.47
N ASN A 64 1.60 5.05 16.84
CA ASN A 64 2.88 4.99 17.52
C ASN A 64 2.98 6.04 18.64
N ARG A 65 2.54 7.28 18.40
CA ARG A 65 2.55 8.34 19.41
C ARG A 65 1.62 8.02 20.58
N VAL A 66 0.41 7.55 20.30
CA VAL A 66 -0.56 7.17 21.34
C VAL A 66 0.02 6.04 22.20
N LEU A 67 0.50 4.97 21.58
CA LEU A 67 1.08 3.83 22.30
C LEU A 67 2.34 4.24 23.07
N SER A 68 3.19 5.09 22.50
CA SER A 68 4.38 5.61 23.17
C SER A 68 4.04 6.43 24.41
N PHE A 69 2.99 7.26 24.37
CA PHE A 69 2.55 8.01 25.54
C PHE A 69 1.98 7.11 26.64
N VAL A 70 1.25 6.05 26.27
CA VAL A 70 0.72 5.07 27.24
C VAL A 70 1.84 4.25 27.87
N ALA A 71 2.84 3.84 27.10
CA ALA A 71 3.93 2.99 27.56
C ALA A 71 5.05 3.74 28.31
N LYS A 72 5.09 5.08 28.22
CA LYS A 72 6.12 5.87 28.89
C LYS A 72 5.85 5.88 30.40
N PRO A 73 6.79 5.35 31.23
CA PRO A 73 6.67 5.43 32.69
C PRO A 73 6.66 6.90 33.14
N ALA A 74 5.96 7.16 34.25
CA ALA A 74 5.95 8.47 34.90
C ALA A 74 7.36 8.89 35.37
#